data_AF-A0A0F8Z4N3-F1
#
_entry.id   AF-A0A0F8Z4N3-F1
#
_cell.length_a   1.000
_cell.length_b   1.000
_cell.length_c   1.000
_cell.angle_alpha   90.00
_cell.angle_beta   90.00
_cell.angle_gamma   90.00
#
_symmetry.space_group_name_H-M   'P 1'
#
loop_
_entity.id
_entity.type
_entity.pdbx_description
1 polymer ?
#
loop_
_entity_poly.entity_id
_entity_poly.type
_entity_poly.pdbx_seq_one_letter_code
_entity_poly.pdbx_strand_id
1 'polypeptide(L)'
;MSHEKIIVEHYSEKSTPKITGVIRDAGGIALPGSLINTLLLTLYDELTDSLLGGRPAQQDILGINGGSVGEDGLLSLQLTASDMVIQTSSRVREVHVALIEWVYNTVLGNKLNIKFTVANLNKVT
;
A
#
# COMPACT_ATOMS: atom_id res chain seq x y z
N MET A 1 -9.33 -12.88 7.60
CA MET A 1 -10.31 -11.77 7.55
C MET A 1 -9.59 -10.54 7.04
N SER A 2 -9.69 -10.17 5.76
CA SER A 2 -8.96 -8.99 5.25
C SER A 2 -9.39 -7.71 5.96
N HIS A 3 -8.42 -6.88 6.35
CA HIS A 3 -8.68 -5.54 6.88
C HIS A 3 -8.65 -4.53 5.73
N GLU A 4 -9.58 -3.58 5.74
CA GLU A 4 -9.61 -2.46 4.79
C GLU A 4 -9.40 -1.14 5.53
N LYS A 5 -8.54 -0.30 4.98
CA LYS A 5 -8.34 1.09 5.41
C LYS A 5 -8.54 1.99 4.20
N ILE A 6 -9.41 2.97 4.34
CA ILE A 6 -9.62 4.01 3.33
C ILE A 6 -8.95 5.28 3.82
N ILE A 7 -8.02 5.81 3.04
CA ILE A 7 -7.43 7.13 3.26
C ILE A 7 -8.28 8.14 2.51
N VAL A 8 -8.88 9.06 3.27
CA VAL A 8 -9.75 10.12 2.73
C VAL A 8 -8.94 11.25 2.09
N GLU A 9 -7.67 11.39 2.47
CA GLU A 9 -6.76 12.37 1.87
C GLU A 9 -6.51 12.07 0.39
N HIS A 10 -6.42 13.15 -0.39
CA HIS A 10 -6.06 13.08 -1.80
C HIS A 10 -4.57 13.37 -1.95
N TYR A 11 -3.88 12.52 -2.69
CA TYR A 11 -2.52 12.78 -3.12
C TYR A 11 -2.50 13.28 -4.55
N SER A 12 -1.45 14.00 -4.92
CA SER A 12 -1.24 14.38 -6.31
C SER A 12 -0.36 13.35 -7.01
N GLU A 13 -0.56 13.17 -8.31
CA GLU A 13 0.44 12.51 -9.17
C GLU A 13 1.83 13.15 -8.96
N LYS A 14 2.91 12.36 -9.11
CA LYS A 14 4.32 12.73 -8.87
C LYS A 14 4.68 13.08 -7.42
N SER A 15 3.75 12.98 -6.47
CA SER A 15 4.09 13.12 -5.04
C SER A 15 4.77 11.87 -4.48
N THR A 16 5.29 11.96 -3.25
CA THR A 16 5.93 10.84 -2.53
C THR A 16 5.27 10.66 -1.16
N PRO A 17 4.01 10.20 -1.09
CA PRO A 17 3.30 10.14 0.18
C PRO A 17 3.83 9.00 1.06
N LYS A 18 3.72 9.24 2.37
CA LYS A 18 3.93 8.21 3.39
C LYS A 18 2.57 7.66 3.82
N ILE A 19 2.33 6.40 3.49
CA ILE A 19 1.14 5.67 3.87
C ILE A 19 1.40 4.89 5.16
N THR A 20 0.45 4.90 6.08
CA THR A 20 0.56 4.15 7.35
C THR A 20 -0.59 3.18 7.54
N GLY A 21 -0.34 2.12 8.29
CA GLY A 21 -1.33 1.10 8.63
C GLY A 21 -0.93 0.36 9.90
N VAL A 22 -1.76 -0.58 10.36
CA VAL A 22 -1.39 -1.45 11.48
C VAL A 22 -1.47 -2.89 11.00
N ILE A 23 -0.35 -3.61 11.09
CA ILE A 23 -0.29 -5.04 10.82
C ILE A 23 -0.84 -5.78 12.03
N ARG A 24 -1.75 -6.72 11.79
CA ARG A 24 -2.45 -7.47 12.83
C ARG A 24 -2.40 -8.97 12.54
N ASP A 25 -2.57 -9.80 13.55
CA ASP A 25 -2.77 -11.24 13.35
C ASP A 25 -4.23 -11.56 12.95
N ALA A 26 -4.56 -12.84 12.89
CA ALA A 26 -5.93 -13.29 12.64
C ALA A 26 -6.91 -12.96 13.80
N GLY A 27 -6.40 -12.73 15.00
CA GLY A 27 -7.16 -12.30 16.18
C GLY A 27 -7.31 -10.78 16.30
N GLY A 28 -6.74 -10.01 15.37
CA GLY A 28 -6.79 -8.54 15.40
C GLY A 28 -5.75 -7.89 16.33
N ILE A 29 -4.82 -8.66 16.89
CA ILE A 29 -3.73 -8.16 17.74
C ILE A 29 -2.64 -7.58 16.85
N ALA A 30 -2.10 -6.41 17.19
CA ALA A 30 -0.99 -5.83 16.44
C ALA A 30 0.25 -6.74 16.49
N LEU A 31 0.87 -6.95 15.34
CA LEU A 31 2.05 -7.81 15.22
C LEU A 31 3.33 -6.98 15.22
N PRO A 32 4.26 -7.18 16.16
CA PRO A 32 5.57 -6.55 16.12
C PRO A 32 6.31 -6.87 14.83
N GLY A 33 7.01 -5.87 14.27
CA GLY A 33 7.80 -6.01 13.06
C GLY A 33 8.83 -7.15 13.15
N SER A 34 9.43 -7.36 14.32
CA SER A 34 10.34 -8.48 14.60
C SER A 34 9.75 -9.88 14.36
N LEU A 35 8.43 -10.04 14.38
CA LEU A 35 7.75 -11.32 14.13
C LEU A 35 7.37 -11.54 12.66
N ILE A 36 7.52 -10.53 11.81
CA ILE A 36 7.15 -10.59 10.40
C ILE A 36 8.32 -11.17 9.60
N ASN A 37 8.08 -12.28 8.90
CA ASN A 37 9.08 -12.92 8.05
C ASN A 37 9.11 -12.32 6.65
N THR A 38 7.94 -12.00 6.10
CA THR A 38 7.79 -11.39 4.77
C THR A 38 6.66 -10.37 4.80
N LEU A 39 6.83 -9.29 4.03
CA LEU A 39 5.83 -8.24 3.86
C LEU A 39 5.74 -7.91 2.37
N LEU A 40 4.65 -8.32 1.74
CA LEU A 40 4.47 -8.25 0.29
C LEU A 40 3.48 -7.14 -0.05
N LEU A 41 3.80 -6.36 -1.08
CA LEU A 41 2.96 -5.31 -1.65
C LEU A 41 2.51 -5.68 -3.06
N THR A 42 1.22 -5.51 -3.32
CA THR A 42 0.70 -5.34 -4.68
C THR A 42 0.05 -3.96 -4.78
N LEU A 43 0.56 -3.12 -5.67
CA LEU A 43 0.08 -1.76 -5.89
C LEU A 43 -0.59 -1.65 -7.27
N TYR A 44 -1.87 -1.28 -7.30
CA TYR A 44 -2.66 -1.29 -8.53
C TYR A 44 -3.77 -0.21 -8.56
N ASP A 45 -4.25 0.15 -9.76
CA ASP A 45 -5.46 0.98 -9.94
C ASP A 45 -6.71 0.14 -9.68
N GLU A 46 -7.61 0.61 -8.82
CA GLU A 46 -8.80 -0.13 -8.38
C GLU A 46 -9.74 -0.48 -9.55
N LEU A 47 -9.80 0.34 -10.60
CA LEU A 47 -10.75 0.12 -11.69
C LEU A 47 -10.20 -0.79 -12.79
N THR A 48 -8.90 -0.68 -13.09
CA THR A 48 -8.28 -1.42 -14.20
C THR A 48 -7.48 -2.64 -13.76
N ASP A 49 -7.30 -2.83 -12.45
CA ASP A 49 -6.43 -3.85 -11.85
C ASP A 49 -4.98 -3.80 -12.37
N SER A 50 -4.57 -2.69 -12.98
CA SER A 50 -3.25 -2.53 -13.57
C SER A 50 -2.24 -2.17 -12.50
N LEU A 51 -1.09 -2.85 -12.52
CA LEU A 51 0.02 -2.58 -11.60
C LEU A 51 0.59 -1.16 -11.81
N LEU A 52 0.94 -0.50 -10.71
CA LEU A 52 1.41 0.88 -10.70
C LEU A 52 2.92 0.98 -10.44
N GLY A 53 3.53 2.05 -10.93
CA GLY A 53 4.94 2.38 -10.67
C GLY A 53 5.98 1.37 -11.18
N GLY A 54 5.59 0.47 -12.08
CA GLY A 54 6.46 -0.61 -12.54
C GLY A 54 6.77 -1.65 -11.46
N ARG A 55 6.03 -1.65 -10.34
CA ARG A 55 6.19 -2.66 -9.29
C ARG A 55 5.63 -4.00 -9.77
N PRO A 56 6.32 -5.12 -9.52
CA PRO A 56 5.74 -6.44 -9.73
C PRO A 56 4.65 -6.70 -8.68
N ALA A 57 3.75 -7.65 -8.98
CA ALA A 57 2.84 -8.17 -7.97
C ALA A 57 3.62 -8.85 -6.84
N GLN A 58 3.14 -8.71 -5.61
CA GLN A 58 3.73 -9.30 -4.40
C GLN A 58 5.22 -8.95 -4.22
N GLN A 59 5.59 -7.69 -4.43
CA GLN A 59 6.94 -7.20 -4.17
C GLN A 59 7.24 -7.18 -2.67
N ASP A 60 8.37 -7.74 -2.25
CA ASP A 60 8.81 -7.63 -0.86
C ASP A 60 9.21 -6.19 -0.51
N ILE A 61 8.67 -5.72 0.62
CA ILE A 61 8.85 -4.36 1.14
C ILE A 61 9.29 -4.37 2.62
N LEU A 62 9.67 -5.52 3.21
CA LEU A 62 10.09 -5.55 4.62
C LEU A 62 11.48 -4.92 4.82
N GLY A 63 11.53 -3.68 5.33
CA GLY A 63 12.78 -2.96 5.55
C GLY A 63 13.49 -2.53 4.26
N ILE A 64 12.83 -2.72 3.11
CA ILE A 64 13.30 -2.42 1.75
C ILE A 64 12.15 -1.82 0.94
N ASN A 65 12.45 -1.28 -0.25
CA ASN A 65 11.43 -0.82 -1.22
C ASN A 65 10.35 0.14 -0.65
N GLY A 66 10.72 0.88 0.40
CA GLY A 66 9.90 1.89 1.07
C GLY A 66 9.08 1.39 2.26
N GLY A 67 9.04 0.08 2.55
CA GLY A 67 8.24 -0.46 3.65
C GLY A 67 9.04 -0.69 4.94
N SER A 68 8.39 -0.49 6.08
CA SER A 68 8.88 -0.88 7.39
C SER A 68 7.73 -1.13 8.36
N VAL A 69 7.95 -1.97 9.37
CA VAL A 69 6.98 -2.23 10.44
C VAL A 69 7.67 -2.06 11.79
N GLY A 70 7.09 -1.27 12.68
CA GLY A 70 7.57 -1.08 14.04
C GLY A 70 7.20 -2.23 14.98
N GLU A 71 7.78 -2.25 16.19
CA GLU A 71 7.44 -3.23 17.22
C GLU A 71 5.99 -3.08 17.75
N ASP A 72 5.37 -1.94 17.53
CA ASP A 72 3.94 -1.68 17.79
C ASP A 72 3.03 -2.19 16.65
N GLY A 73 3.60 -2.79 15.61
CA GLY A 73 2.89 -3.23 14.41
C GLY A 73 2.51 -2.09 13.46
N LEU A 74 3.03 -0.88 13.67
CA LEU A 74 2.79 0.23 12.78
C LEU A 74 3.55 0.04 11.46
N LEU A 75 2.80 -0.18 10.38
CA LEU A 75 3.29 -0.15 9.01
C LEU A 75 3.55 1.29 8.58
N SER A 76 4.71 1.51 7.97
CA SER A 76 5.08 2.71 7.24
C SER A 76 5.50 2.32 5.82
N LEU A 77 4.78 2.82 4.82
CA LEU A 77 5.07 2.62 3.41
C LEU A 77 5.33 3.97 2.73
N GLN A 78 6.58 4.20 2.33
CA GLN A 78 6.97 5.34 1.54
C GLN A 78 6.77 5.03 0.05
N LEU A 79 5.81 5.70 -0.58
CA LEU A 79 5.60 5.64 -2.02
C LEU A 79 6.51 6.63 -2.74
N THR A 80 6.86 6.29 -3.96
CA THR A 80 7.68 7.11 -4.87
C THR A 80 6.81 7.83 -5.90
N ALA A 81 7.38 8.78 -6.62
CA ALA A 81 6.65 9.50 -7.67
C ALA A 81 6.14 8.58 -8.79
N SER A 82 6.84 7.48 -9.10
CA SER A 82 6.39 6.51 -10.10
C SER A 82 5.18 5.71 -9.62
N ASP A 83 5.09 5.45 -8.33
CA ASP A 83 3.94 4.75 -7.71
C ASP A 83 2.65 5.56 -7.81
N MET A 84 2.77 6.88 -7.94
CA MET A 84 1.66 7.83 -8.01
C MET A 84 1.23 8.17 -9.45
N VAL A 85 1.62 7.37 -10.43
CA VAL A 85 1.29 7.60 -11.84
C VAL A 85 -0.21 7.43 -12.12
N ILE A 86 -0.77 8.30 -12.96
CA ILE A 86 -2.13 8.15 -13.48
C ILE A 86 -2.11 7.20 -14.69
N GLN A 87 -2.83 6.08 -14.61
CA GLN A 87 -2.92 5.10 -15.69
C GLN A 87 -3.80 5.59 -16.84
N THR A 88 -4.90 6.25 -16.51
CA THR A 88 -5.92 6.71 -17.44
C THR A 88 -5.90 8.23 -17.52
N SER A 89 -5.15 8.77 -18.48
CA SER A 89 -4.90 10.22 -18.62
C SER A 89 -6.15 11.08 -18.80
N SER A 90 -7.30 10.49 -19.18
CA SER A 90 -8.59 11.18 -19.27
C SER A 90 -9.29 11.38 -17.93
N ARG A 91 -8.92 10.62 -16.89
CA ARG A 91 -9.52 10.73 -15.56
C ARG A 91 -8.94 11.90 -14.78
N VAL A 92 -9.80 12.58 -14.03
CA VAL A 92 -9.39 13.65 -13.10
C VAL A 92 -8.73 13.06 -11.86
N ARG A 93 -9.17 11.87 -11.43
CA ARG A 93 -8.66 11.15 -10.26
C ARG A 93 -8.72 9.64 -10.48
N GLU A 94 -7.86 8.92 -9.79
CA GLU A 94 -7.81 7.46 -9.73
C GLU A 94 -7.78 6.99 -8.28
N VAL A 95 -8.32 5.81 -8.02
CA VAL A 95 -8.20 5.16 -6.71
C VAL A 95 -7.13 4.10 -6.84
N HIS A 96 -6.07 4.25 -6.07
CA HIS A 96 -4.98 3.29 -6.00
C HIS A 96 -5.16 2.45 -4.75
N VAL A 97 -4.80 1.17 -4.86
CA VAL A 97 -4.88 0.20 -3.77
C VAL A 97 -3.49 -0.35 -3.49
N ALA A 98 -3.02 -0.17 -2.26
CA ALA A 98 -1.89 -0.91 -1.71
C ALA A 98 -2.42 -2.12 -0.94
N LEU A 99 -2.39 -3.29 -1.59
CA LEU A 99 -2.66 -4.58 -0.95
C LEU A 99 -1.38 -5.07 -0.28
N ILE A 100 -1.41 -5.16 1.04
CA ILE A 100 -0.32 -5.64 1.88
C ILE A 100 -0.67 -7.03 2.40
N GLU A 101 0.23 -7.98 2.19
CA GLU A 101 0.14 -9.35 2.68
C GLU A 101 1.40 -9.65 3.52
N TRP A 102 1.27 -10.45 4.57
CA TRP A 102 2.44 -10.80 5.40
C TRP A 102 2.41 -12.27 5.80
N VAL A 103 3.58 -12.79 6.14
CA VAL A 103 3.77 -14.08 6.81
C VAL A 103 4.45 -13.82 8.14
N TYR A 104 3.95 -14.42 9.22
CA TYR A 104 4.54 -14.33 10.55
C TYR A 104 4.61 -15.72 11.17
N ASN A 105 5.73 -16.06 11.82
CA ASN A 105 5.98 -17.38 12.41
C ASN A 105 5.64 -18.55 11.46
N THR A 106 5.97 -18.43 10.16
CA THR A 106 5.64 -19.42 9.10
C THR A 106 4.14 -19.62 8.80
N VAL A 107 3.27 -18.83 9.43
CA VAL A 107 1.83 -18.83 9.17
C VAL A 107 1.51 -17.69 8.20
N LEU A 108 0.73 -17.99 7.17
CA LEU A 108 0.13 -16.98 6.30
C LEU A 108 -0.66 -16.02 7.18
N GLY A 109 -0.22 -14.77 7.18
CA GLY A 109 -0.86 -13.71 7.92
C GLY A 109 -2.17 -13.29 7.28
N ASN A 110 -2.59 -12.09 7.66
CA ASN A 110 -3.79 -11.50 7.10
C ASN A 110 -3.45 -10.60 5.90
N LYS A 111 -4.46 -9.92 5.38
CA LYS A 111 -4.28 -8.90 4.33
C LYS A 111 -4.74 -7.54 4.83
N LEU A 112 -4.08 -6.49 4.38
CA LEU A 112 -4.47 -5.10 4.61
C LEU A 112 -4.57 -4.38 3.26
N ASN A 113 -5.77 -3.96 2.91
CA ASN A 113 -6.03 -3.14 1.73
C ASN A 113 -6.07 -1.68 2.14
N ILE A 114 -5.14 -0.87 1.61
CA ILE A 114 -5.14 0.58 1.81
C ILE A 114 -5.53 1.26 0.50
N LYS A 115 -6.71 1.88 0.48
CA LYS A 115 -7.20 2.64 -0.67
C LYS A 115 -6.90 4.12 -0.48
N PHE A 116 -6.39 4.77 -1.51
CA PHE A 116 -6.15 6.21 -1.52
C PHE A 116 -6.40 6.79 -2.92
N THR A 117 -6.75 8.07 -2.97
CA THR A 117 -7.06 8.73 -4.25
C THR A 117 -5.88 9.55 -4.74
N VAL A 118 -5.56 9.43 -6.03
CA VAL A 118 -4.52 10.21 -6.71
C VAL A 118 -5.16 11.14 -7.73
N ALA A 119 -4.80 12.43 -7.68
CA ALA A 119 -5.28 13.46 -8.57
C ALA A 119 -4.35 13.64 -9.78
N ASN A 120 -4.94 13.71 -10.97
CA ASN A 120 -4.23 13.95 -12.22
C ASN A 120 -3.93 15.44 -12.38
N LEU A 121 -2.66 15.81 -12.23
CA LEU A 121 -2.21 17.21 -12.28
C LEU A 121 -2.49 17.89 -13.63
N ASN A 122 -2.71 17.13 -14.71
CA ASN A 122 -3.06 17.70 -16.01
C ASN A 122 -4.56 18.02 -16.15
N LYS A 123 -5.39 17.66 -15.15
CA LYS A 123 -6.85 17.76 -15.19
C LYS A 123 -7.45 18.52 -14.01
N VAL A 124 -6.77 18.55 -12.86
CA VAL A 124 -7.09 19.47 -11.76
C VAL A 124 -6.38 20.80 -12.00
N THR A 125 -7.10 21.73 -12.64
CA THR A 125 -6.78 23.16 -12.67
C THR A 125 -7.50 23.90 -11.56
#